data_AF-A0A2X3CBP9-F1
#
_entry.id   AF-A0A2X3CBP9-F1
#
_cell.length_a   1.000
_cell.length_b   1.000
_cell.length_c   1.000
_cell.angle_alpha   90.00
_cell.angle_beta   90.00
_cell.angle_gamma   90.00
#
_symmetry.space_group_name_H-M   'P 1'
#
loop_
_entity.id
_entity.type
_entity.pdbx_description
1 polymer ?
#
loop_
_entity_poly.entity_id
_entity_poly.type
_entity_poly.pdbx_seq_one_letter_code
_entity_poly.pdbx_strand_id
1 'polypeptide(L)'
;MVELGSGASRNLEDFHLSRYACYLVVQNGDPSKPVIAAGQTYFALQTRRQNCKMIKYLKSLREDEKRLFLRNELKEHNKHLVETAQRAGVETTFDFAVFQNHGYKGLYGGLDQKAIHERKGLKKSQKILDYMGSTEPRPTCFVLPKRKKNYVGTRLIRSNSPTKRIMT
;
A
#
# COMPACT_ATOMS: atom_id res chain seq x y z
N MET A 1 -35.30 -25.10 7.03
CA MET A 1 -36.61 -24.45 6.74
C MET A 1 -36.73 -23.25 7.66
N VAL A 2 -36.94 -22.05 7.12
CA VAL A 2 -37.15 -20.83 7.94
C VAL A 2 -38.50 -20.23 7.58
N GLU A 3 -39.31 -19.91 8.59
CA GLU A 3 -40.58 -19.24 8.40
C GLU A 3 -40.35 -17.77 8.06
N LEU A 4 -40.90 -17.35 6.91
CA LEU A 4 -40.95 -15.94 6.54
C LEU A 4 -42.23 -15.32 7.13
N GLY A 5 -42.20 -14.01 7.39
CA GLY A 5 -43.34 -13.27 7.96
C GLY A 5 -44.63 -13.31 7.13
N SER A 6 -44.61 -13.94 5.95
CA SER A 6 -45.77 -14.19 5.07
C SER A 6 -46.32 -15.62 5.15
N GLY A 7 -45.86 -16.47 6.09
CA GLY A 7 -46.27 -17.88 6.21
C GLY A 7 -45.67 -18.80 5.14
N ALA A 8 -44.77 -18.27 4.28
CA ALA A 8 -44.05 -19.05 3.29
C ALA A 8 -42.78 -19.67 3.89
N SER A 9 -42.55 -20.96 3.63
CA SER A 9 -41.32 -21.64 4.02
C SER A 9 -40.31 -21.59 2.88
N ARG A 10 -39.09 -21.11 3.17
CA ARG A 10 -37.97 -21.17 2.22
C ARG A 10 -36.98 -22.23 2.67
N ASN A 11 -36.59 -23.10 1.74
CA ASN A 11 -35.45 -23.98 1.96
C ASN A 11 -34.18 -23.16 1.73
N LEU A 12 -33.38 -23.03 2.78
CA LEU A 12 -32.09 -22.33 2.74
C LEU A 12 -31.02 -23.40 2.86
N GLU A 13 -30.07 -23.37 1.92
CA GLU A 13 -28.90 -24.24 1.95
C GLU A 13 -27.90 -23.72 2.96
N ASP A 14 -27.36 -24.63 3.77
CA ASP A 14 -26.29 -24.33 4.72
C ASP A 14 -24.94 -24.47 4.03
N PHE A 15 -24.07 -23.48 4.23
CA PHE A 15 -22.73 -23.46 3.65
C PHE A 15 -21.67 -23.52 4.74
N HIS A 16 -20.72 -24.43 4.59
CA HIS A 16 -19.49 -24.41 5.37
C HIS A 16 -18.48 -23.47 4.72
N LEU A 17 -18.17 -22.38 5.44
CA LEU A 17 -17.22 -21.39 4.98
C LEU A 17 -15.83 -21.63 5.59
N SER A 18 -14.80 -21.31 4.81
CA SER A 18 -13.45 -21.23 5.35
C SER A 18 -13.35 -20.10 6.37
N ARG A 19 -12.38 -20.20 7.30
CA ARG A 19 -12.13 -19.15 8.30
C ARG A 19 -11.97 -17.77 7.66
N TYR A 20 -11.26 -17.69 6.53
CA TYR A 20 -11.06 -16.43 5.81
C TYR A 20 -12.37 -15.89 5.21
N ALA A 21 -13.21 -16.77 4.63
CA ALA A 21 -14.53 -16.37 4.13
C ALA A 21 -15.42 -15.84 5.28
N CYS A 22 -15.42 -16.50 6.45
CA CYS A 22 -16.14 -16.01 7.63
C CYS A 22 -15.68 -14.60 8.05
N TYR A 23 -14.37 -14.33 8.02
CA TYR A 23 -13.85 -13.00 8.33
C TYR A 23 -14.34 -11.94 7.34
N LEU A 24 -14.41 -12.26 6.05
CA LEU A 24 -14.92 -11.35 5.03
C LEU A 24 -16.42 -11.08 5.20
N VAL A 25 -17.21 -12.11 5.55
CA VAL A 25 -18.64 -11.94 5.85
C VAL A 25 -18.85 -10.97 7.01
N VAL A 26 -18.10 -11.13 8.11
CA VAL A 26 -18.19 -10.22 9.26
C VAL A 26 -17.73 -8.81 8.92
N GLN A 27 -16.63 -8.66 8.18
CA GLN A 27 -16.08 -7.35 7.82
C GLN A 27 -16.98 -6.55 6.86
N ASN A 28 -17.75 -7.22 5.99
CA ASN A 28 -18.59 -6.57 4.98
C ASN A 28 -20.10 -6.67 5.28
N GLY A 29 -20.47 -7.34 6.38
CA GLY A 29 -21.86 -7.54 6.78
C GLY A 29 -22.53 -6.26 7.29
N ASP A 30 -23.87 -6.28 7.31
CA ASP A 30 -24.69 -5.21 7.87
C ASP A 30 -24.44 -5.04 9.39
N PRO A 31 -23.94 -3.87 9.85
CA PRO A 31 -23.71 -3.59 11.27
C PRO A 31 -24.97 -3.62 12.12
N SER A 32 -26.16 -3.53 11.54
CA SER A 32 -27.43 -3.61 12.28
C SER A 32 -27.64 -4.99 12.93
N LYS A 33 -26.93 -6.03 12.46
CA LYS A 33 -26.95 -7.36 13.05
C LYS A 33 -25.97 -7.44 14.24
N PRO A 34 -26.42 -7.77 15.47
CA PRO A 34 -25.57 -7.74 16.67
C PRO A 34 -24.28 -8.55 16.57
N VAL A 35 -24.34 -9.74 15.94
CA VAL A 35 -23.17 -10.61 15.75
C VAL A 35 -22.13 -9.98 14.83
N ILE A 36 -22.59 -9.28 13.78
CA ILE A 36 -21.72 -8.57 12.84
C ILE A 36 -21.06 -7.37 13.52
N ALA A 37 -21.83 -6.55 14.25
CA ALA A 37 -21.31 -5.40 14.99
C ALA A 37 -20.23 -5.81 16.02
N ALA A 38 -20.48 -6.88 16.78
CA ALA A 38 -19.52 -7.42 17.73
C ALA A 38 -18.23 -7.89 17.02
N GLY A 39 -18.37 -8.59 15.90
CA GLY A 39 -17.24 -9.05 15.10
C GLY A 39 -16.42 -7.90 14.51
N GLN A 40 -17.06 -6.87 13.96
CA GLN A 40 -16.39 -5.67 13.45
C GLN A 40 -15.63 -4.94 14.57
N THR A 41 -16.23 -4.82 15.76
CA THR A 41 -15.59 -4.25 16.94
C THR A 41 -14.36 -5.05 17.35
N TYR A 42 -14.46 -6.39 17.36
CA TYR A 42 -13.35 -7.28 17.64
C TYR A 42 -12.19 -7.05 16.66
N PHE A 43 -12.46 -6.98 15.35
CA PHE A 43 -11.41 -6.72 14.36
C PHE A 43 -10.76 -5.35 14.55
N ALA A 44 -11.55 -4.29 14.81
CA ALA A 44 -11.01 -2.96 15.08
C ALA A 44 -10.05 -2.95 16.28
N LEU A 45 -10.44 -3.61 17.38
CA LEU A 45 -9.61 -3.76 18.58
C LEU A 45 -8.35 -4.59 18.32
N GLN A 46 -8.47 -5.69 17.59
CA GLN A 46 -7.34 -6.56 17.27
C GLN A 46 -6.33 -5.85 16.35
N THR A 47 -6.79 -5.12 15.35
CA THR A 47 -5.93 -4.28 14.50
C THR A 47 -5.23 -3.21 15.33
N ARG A 48 -5.94 -2.54 16.24
CA ARG A 48 -5.33 -1.54 17.14
C ARG A 48 -4.26 -2.17 18.03
N ARG A 49 -4.53 -3.33 18.62
CA ARG A 49 -3.58 -4.08 19.46
C ARG A 49 -2.35 -4.47 18.67
N GLN A 50 -2.51 -5.00 17.46
CA GLN A 50 -1.39 -5.40 16.60
C GLN A 50 -0.52 -4.19 16.22
N ASN A 51 -1.14 -3.08 15.82
CA ASN A 51 -0.43 -1.83 15.53
C ASN A 51 0.35 -1.33 16.75
N CYS A 52 -0.26 -1.31 17.93
CA CYS A 52 0.43 -0.91 19.16
C CYS A 52 1.59 -1.83 19.51
N LYS A 53 1.42 -3.16 19.36
CA LYS A 53 2.50 -4.13 19.58
C LYS A 53 3.68 -3.88 18.64
N MET A 54 3.40 -3.65 17.35
CA MET A 54 4.42 -3.33 16.36
C MET A 54 5.15 -2.02 16.68
N ILE A 55 4.42 -0.96 17.06
CA ILE A 55 5.03 0.32 17.47
C ILE A 55 5.93 0.14 18.70
N LYS A 56 5.47 -0.62 19.70
CA LYS A 56 6.28 -0.92 20.90
C LYS A 56 7.55 -1.69 20.54
N TYR A 57 7.43 -2.72 19.71
CA TYR A 57 8.56 -3.48 19.19
C TYR A 57 9.56 -2.58 18.46
N LEU A 58 9.07 -1.72 17.56
CA LEU A 58 9.94 -0.79 16.82
C LEU A 58 10.63 0.21 17.76
N LYS A 59 9.96 0.67 18.83
CA LYS A 59 10.55 1.57 19.83
C LYS A 59 11.64 0.88 20.68
N SER A 60 11.52 -0.42 20.94
CA SER A 60 12.51 -1.16 21.72
C SER A 60 13.79 -1.52 20.96
N LEU A 61 13.76 -1.48 19.62
CA LEU A 61 14.94 -1.75 18.80
C LEU A 61 15.99 -0.64 18.91
N ARG A 62 17.27 -0.99 18.72
CA ARG A 62 18.34 0.01 18.51
C ARG A 62 18.20 0.65 17.13
N GLU A 63 18.79 1.82 16.91
CA GLU A 63 18.65 2.54 15.62
C GLU A 63 19.11 1.72 14.40
N ASP A 64 20.21 0.97 14.51
CA ASP A 64 20.67 0.11 13.42
C ASP A 64 19.72 -1.06 13.13
N GLU A 65 19.11 -1.65 14.16
CA GLU A 65 18.13 -2.71 14.02
C GLU A 65 16.83 -2.18 13.37
N LYS A 66 16.37 -0.98 13.79
CA LYS A 66 15.24 -0.29 13.12
C LYS A 66 15.55 -0.03 11.65
N ARG A 67 16.76 0.45 11.34
CA ARG A 67 17.17 0.74 9.97
C ARG A 67 17.18 -0.52 9.11
N LEU A 68 17.72 -1.63 9.63
CA LEU A 68 17.73 -2.92 8.92
C LEU A 68 16.30 -3.45 8.70
N PHE A 69 15.47 -3.46 9.74
CA PHE A 69 14.08 -3.90 9.67
C PHE A 69 13.31 -3.11 8.62
N LEU A 70 13.32 -1.78 8.73
CA LEU A 70 12.57 -0.91 7.82
C LEU A 70 13.13 -0.93 6.39
N ARG A 71 14.42 -1.24 6.20
CA ARG A 71 15.00 -1.45 4.87
C ARG A 71 14.45 -2.70 4.21
N ASN A 72 14.36 -3.81 4.96
CA ASN A 72 13.83 -5.06 4.43
C ASN A 72 12.35 -4.87 4.01
N GLU A 73 11.55 -4.20 4.84
CA GLU A 73 10.17 -3.85 4.50
C GLU A 73 10.09 -2.98 3.23
N LEU A 74 10.91 -1.92 3.14
CA LEU A 74 10.93 -1.06 1.95
C LEU A 74 11.36 -1.80 0.68
N LYS A 75 12.30 -2.74 0.80
CA LYS A 75 12.75 -3.56 -0.33
C LYS A 75 11.60 -4.43 -0.87
N GLU A 76 10.87 -5.11 0.01
CA GLU A 76 9.72 -5.93 -0.38
C GLU A 76 8.59 -5.07 -0.96
N HIS A 77 8.31 -3.91 -0.37
CA HIS A 77 7.33 -2.97 -0.93
C HIS A 77 7.73 -2.44 -2.31
N ASN A 78 9.01 -2.09 -2.50
CA ASN A 78 9.48 -1.58 -3.78
C ASN A 78 9.44 -2.66 -4.86
N LYS A 79 9.65 -3.94 -4.51
CA LYS A 79 9.46 -5.06 -5.43
C LYS A 79 8.03 -5.08 -5.99
N HIS A 80 7.03 -5.04 -5.12
CA HIS A 80 5.63 -5.00 -5.54
C HIS A 80 5.27 -3.71 -6.29
N LEU A 81 5.88 -2.58 -5.93
CA LEU A 81 5.68 -1.31 -6.63
C LEU A 81 6.20 -1.40 -8.06
N VAL A 82 7.40 -1.94 -8.26
CA VAL A 82 7.98 -2.16 -9.59
C VAL A 82 7.14 -3.14 -10.40
N GLU A 83 6.71 -4.26 -9.82
CA GLU A 83 5.80 -5.21 -10.49
C GLU A 83 4.49 -4.53 -10.93
N THR A 84 3.97 -3.60 -10.12
CA THR A 84 2.74 -2.85 -10.44
C THR A 84 3.00 -1.80 -11.52
N ALA A 85 4.14 -1.11 -11.47
CA ALA A 85 4.54 -0.13 -12.47
C ALA A 85 4.76 -0.76 -13.85
N GLN A 86 5.37 -1.97 -13.89
CA GLN A 86 5.49 -2.76 -15.13
C GLN A 86 4.13 -3.04 -15.75
N ARG A 87 3.16 -3.52 -14.95
CA ARG A 87 1.79 -3.75 -15.42
C ARG A 87 1.07 -2.47 -15.88
N ALA A 88 1.51 -1.31 -15.42
CA ALA A 88 0.96 -0.01 -15.78
C ALA A 88 1.62 0.61 -17.05
N GLY A 89 2.56 -0.09 -17.69
CA GLY A 89 3.22 0.34 -18.92
C GLY A 89 4.57 1.02 -18.73
N VAL A 90 5.20 0.91 -17.54
CA VAL A 90 6.61 1.29 -17.36
C VAL A 90 7.47 0.13 -17.84
N GLU A 91 7.92 0.19 -19.09
CA GLU A 91 8.65 -0.92 -19.73
C GLU A 91 10.14 -0.65 -19.88
N THR A 92 10.52 0.59 -20.22
CA THR A 92 11.92 0.91 -20.50
C THR A 92 12.70 1.25 -19.24
N THR A 93 14.02 1.03 -19.27
CA THR A 93 14.93 1.43 -18.18
C THR A 93 14.87 2.94 -17.90
N PHE A 94 14.63 3.74 -18.94
CA PHE A 94 14.47 5.19 -18.80
C PHE A 94 13.18 5.55 -18.04
N ASP A 95 12.05 4.91 -18.38
CA ASP A 95 10.77 5.14 -17.70
C ASP A 95 10.85 4.75 -16.22
N PHE A 96 11.58 3.67 -15.89
CA PHE A 96 11.86 3.32 -14.50
C PHE A 96 12.70 4.36 -13.78
N ALA A 97 13.73 4.91 -14.43
CA ALA A 97 14.56 5.96 -13.84
C ALA A 97 13.73 7.23 -13.56
N VAL A 98 12.85 7.62 -14.50
CA VAL A 98 11.93 8.74 -14.32
C VAL A 98 10.95 8.47 -13.18
N PHE A 99 10.33 7.29 -13.16
CA PHE A 99 9.40 6.87 -12.10
C PHE A 99 10.04 6.92 -10.71
N GLN A 100 11.23 6.32 -10.55
CA GLN A 100 11.95 6.31 -9.27
C GLN A 100 12.34 7.73 -8.84
N ASN A 101 12.80 8.56 -9.77
CA ASN A 101 13.16 9.95 -9.47
C ASN A 101 11.93 10.78 -9.04
N HIS A 102 10.77 10.55 -9.65
CA HIS A 102 9.51 11.15 -9.17
C HIS A 102 9.14 10.67 -7.77
N GLY A 103 9.37 9.40 -7.44
CA GLY A 103 9.21 8.87 -6.09
C GLY A 103 10.08 9.63 -5.06
N TYR A 104 11.34 9.89 -5.39
CA TYR A 104 12.24 10.69 -4.55
C TYR A 104 11.79 12.14 -4.39
N LYS A 105 11.37 12.78 -5.49
CA LYS A 105 10.82 14.14 -5.43
C LYS A 105 9.61 14.24 -4.52
N GLY A 106 8.70 13.27 -4.56
CA GLY A 106 7.56 13.22 -3.65
C GLY A 106 7.97 13.09 -2.18
N LEU A 107 9.03 12.34 -1.90
CA LEU A 107 9.48 12.07 -0.54
C LEU A 107 10.27 13.21 0.11
N TYR A 108 11.10 13.87 -0.70
CA TYR A 108 12.05 14.88 -0.24
C TYR A 108 11.65 16.31 -0.62
N GLY A 109 10.35 16.56 -0.85
CA GLY A 109 9.83 17.91 -1.09
C GLY A 109 10.32 18.54 -2.39
N GLY A 110 10.46 17.74 -3.45
CA GLY A 110 10.87 18.17 -4.79
C GLY A 110 12.33 17.87 -5.15
N LEU A 111 13.12 17.36 -4.20
CA LEU A 111 14.51 16.99 -4.46
C LEU A 111 14.61 15.74 -5.34
N ASP A 112 15.42 15.82 -6.39
CA ASP A 112 15.74 14.68 -7.23
C ASP A 112 16.82 13.79 -6.57
N GLN A 113 17.05 12.61 -7.14
CA GLN A 113 18.03 11.66 -6.61
C GLN A 113 19.42 12.31 -6.44
N LYS A 114 19.85 13.14 -7.39
CA LYS A 114 21.16 13.80 -7.35
C LYS A 114 21.26 14.80 -6.20
N ALA A 115 20.27 15.68 -6.05
CA ALA A 115 20.23 16.64 -4.96
C ALA A 115 20.14 15.95 -3.58
N ILE A 116 19.49 14.79 -3.48
CA ILE A 116 19.49 14.00 -2.23
C ILE A 116 20.87 13.45 -1.91
N HIS A 117 21.59 12.94 -2.93
CA HIS A 117 22.97 12.51 -2.74
C HIS A 117 23.88 13.66 -2.29
N GLU A 118 23.76 14.83 -2.91
CA GLU A 118 24.54 16.02 -2.56
C GLU A 118 24.21 16.51 -1.14
N ARG A 119 22.92 16.64 -0.81
CA ARG A 119 22.45 17.05 0.52
C ARG A 119 22.93 16.12 1.64
N LYS A 120 23.06 14.83 1.34
CA LYS A 120 23.51 13.81 2.30
C LYS A 120 25.02 13.50 2.22
N GLY A 121 25.75 14.10 1.28
CA GLY A 121 27.17 13.79 1.05
C GLY A 121 27.43 12.34 0.61
N LEU A 122 26.48 11.71 -0.11
CA LEU A 122 26.56 10.32 -0.53
C LEU A 122 27.35 10.16 -1.84
N LYS A 123 28.21 9.15 -1.88
CA LYS A 123 28.88 8.72 -3.12
C LYS A 123 27.84 8.21 -4.12
N LYS A 124 28.13 8.30 -5.43
CA LYS A 124 27.22 7.81 -6.49
C LYS A 124 26.87 6.31 -6.36
N SER A 125 27.75 5.51 -5.77
CA SER A 125 27.55 4.08 -5.53
C SER A 125 26.69 3.76 -4.31
N GLN A 126 26.48 4.71 -3.40
CA GLN A 126 25.73 4.51 -2.16
C GLN A 126 24.24 4.65 -2.43
N LYS A 127 23.45 3.63 -2.09
CA LYS A 127 21.99 3.72 -2.25
C LYS A 127 21.42 4.62 -1.16
N ILE A 128 20.60 5.60 -1.55
CA ILE A 128 19.93 6.52 -0.61
C ILE A 128 19.24 5.75 0.53
N LEU A 129 18.58 4.63 0.19
CA LEU A 129 17.83 3.79 1.13
C LEU A 129 18.69 3.24 2.29
N ASP A 130 19.96 2.96 2.05
CA ASP A 130 20.87 2.44 3.09
C ASP A 130 21.26 3.52 4.11
N TYR A 131 21.13 4.79 3.72
CA TYR A 131 21.50 5.99 4.49
C TYR A 131 20.27 6.84 4.84
N MET A 132 19.07 6.25 4.82
CA MET A 132 17.86 6.88 5.36
C MET A 132 17.77 6.66 6.87
N GLY A 133 17.62 7.76 7.62
CA GLY A 133 17.34 7.69 9.06
C GLY A 133 15.99 7.01 9.38
N SER A 134 15.83 6.56 10.62
CA SER A 134 14.56 5.99 11.11
C SER A 134 13.40 7.00 11.05
N THR A 135 13.71 8.30 11.16
CA THR A 135 12.78 9.43 11.17
C THR A 135 12.47 10.04 9.81
N GLU A 136 13.20 9.67 8.76
CA GLU A 136 12.92 10.20 7.42
C GLU A 136 11.57 9.68 6.91
N PRO A 137 10.76 10.55 6.25
CA PRO A 137 9.51 10.12 5.66
C PRO A 137 9.79 8.99 4.67
N ARG A 138 8.95 7.96 4.69
CA ARG A 138 9.08 6.77 3.82
C ARG A 138 7.88 6.72 2.87
N PRO A 139 8.10 6.41 1.57
CA PRO A 139 7.06 6.51 0.54
C PRO A 139 5.80 5.68 0.81
N THR A 140 5.88 4.71 1.72
CA THR A 140 4.84 3.70 1.92
C THR A 140 4.27 3.65 3.34
N CYS A 141 4.77 4.43 4.31
CA CYS A 141 4.25 4.37 5.68
C CYS A 141 2.92 5.13 5.88
N PHE A 142 2.53 6.01 4.94
CA PHE A 142 1.28 6.77 5.02
C PHE A 142 0.27 6.48 3.89
N VAL A 143 0.56 5.54 3.00
CA VAL A 143 -0.44 5.07 2.04
C VAL A 143 -1.23 3.94 2.68
N LEU A 144 -2.31 4.34 3.35
CA LEU A 144 -3.60 3.69 3.59
C LEU A 144 -3.78 2.23 3.10
N PRO A 145 -4.62 1.44 3.83
CA PRO A 145 -4.81 0.00 3.60
C PRO A 145 -5.13 -0.28 2.13
N LYS A 146 -4.63 -1.41 1.61
CA LYS A 146 -4.84 -1.95 0.26
C LYS A 146 -6.27 -1.70 -0.25
N ARG A 147 -6.54 -0.50 -0.75
CA ARG A 147 -7.71 -0.18 -1.55
C ARG A 147 -7.24 -0.41 -2.97
N LYS A 148 -7.61 -1.57 -3.52
CA LYS A 148 -7.85 -1.70 -4.97
C LYS A 148 -8.97 -0.72 -5.33
N LYS A 149 -8.67 0.58 -5.37
CA LYS A 149 -9.47 1.54 -6.11
C LYS A 149 -8.83 1.60 -7.49
N ASN A 150 -9.61 1.18 -8.48
CA ASN A 150 -9.33 1.41 -9.88
C ASN A 150 -8.99 2.90 -10.05
N TYR A 151 -7.71 3.20 -10.26
CA TYR A 151 -7.33 4.53 -10.71
C TYR A 151 -7.79 4.63 -12.16
N VAL A 152 -8.97 5.23 -12.35
CA VAL A 152 -9.29 5.95 -13.59
C VAL A 152 -8.34 7.14 -13.62
N GLY A 153 -7.15 6.91 -14.17
CA GLY A 153 -6.02 7.83 -14.15
C GLY A 153 -5.26 7.83 -15.48
N THR A 154 -5.94 7.57 -16.59
CA THR A 154 -5.44 7.79 -17.96
C THR A 154 -5.38 9.30 -18.23
N ARG A 155 -4.52 10.04 -17.52
CA ARG A 155 -4.20 11.44 -17.89
C ARG A 155 -2.98 12.02 -17.18
N LEU A 156 -1.81 11.38 -17.25
CA LEU A 156 -0.57 12.08 -16.83
C LEU A 156 0.71 11.78 -17.61
N ILE A 157 0.64 10.99 -18.71
CA ILE A 157 1.81 10.71 -19.57
C ILE A 157 1.62 11.27 -21.00
N ARG A 158 0.50 11.93 -21.30
CA ARG A 158 0.17 12.40 -22.67
C ARG A 158 0.36 13.88 -22.96
N SER A 159 0.91 14.66 -22.04
CA SER A 159 1.16 16.10 -22.26
C SER A 159 2.65 16.41 -22.22
N ASN A 160 3.39 16.04 -23.28
CA ASN A 160 4.56 16.79 -23.80
C ASN A 160 5.31 16.02 -24.91
N SER A 161 4.65 15.80 -26.06
CA SER A 161 5.37 15.55 -27.31
C SER A 161 4.72 16.34 -28.44
N PRO A 162 5.32 17.45 -28.90
CA PRO A 162 4.77 18.26 -29.98
C PRO A 162 5.25 17.72 -31.33
N THR A 163 4.86 16.50 -31.71
CA THR A 163 5.16 15.98 -33.06
C THR A 163 4.22 14.84 -33.42
N LYS A 164 3.08 15.20 -34.03
CA LYS A 164 2.48 14.51 -35.20
C LYS A 164 1.13 15.15 -35.54
N ARG A 165 1.22 16.27 -36.27
CA ARG A 165 0.16 16.77 -37.17
C ARG A 165 0.60 16.39 -38.58
N ILE A 166 0.30 15.19 -39.09
CA ILE A 166 0.37 14.87 -40.52
C ILE A 166 -0.63 13.72 -40.83
N MET A 167 -1.70 14.11 -41.53
CA MET A 167 -2.43 13.43 -42.61
C MET A 167 -3.44 12.31 -42.33
N THR A 168 -4.59 12.55 -43.00
CA THR A 168 -5.75 11.72 -43.39
C THR A 168 -6.62 11.16 -42.30
#